data_AF-A0A2P5W1V4-F1
#
_entry.id   AF-A0A2P5W1V4-F1
#
_cell.length_a   1.000
_cell.length_b   1.000
_cell.length_c   1.000
_cell.angle_alpha   90.00
_cell.angle_beta   90.00
_cell.angle_gamma   90.00
#
_symmetry.space_group_name_H-M   'P 1'
#
loop_
_entity.id
_entity.type
_entity.pdbx_description
1 polymer ?
#
loop_
_entity_poly.entity_id
_entity_poly.type
_entity_poly.pdbx_seq_one_letter_code
_entity_poly.pdbx_strand_id
1 'polypeptide(L)'
;MAYCSSNEGNFFLQSHSMMLKCKRINGVSGKSVSSTEGWKLMKRIYPYIEQELVESVVEADSKKQERKRKIEEKKVYTQLYEAMEALLHICKDGCRTICPRDKMLKGNQIACNFPACKGLEALVHHFSGCKTRVPGGCGHCKRMWQLLEIHSRMCNERDSCKVPLCRHFKEKIQQQCKKDETKWKLLVNKVIAAKNGSYLFSSR
;
A
#
# COMPACT_ATOMS: atom_id res chain seq x y z
N MET A 1 21.25 66.23 -4.58
CA MET A 1 21.54 65.04 -5.40
C MET A 1 22.62 64.22 -4.71
N ALA A 2 22.28 63.05 -4.18
CA ALA A 2 23.13 61.86 -4.07
C ALA A 2 22.34 60.78 -3.31
N TYR A 3 22.27 59.61 -3.92
CA TYR A 3 21.49 58.42 -3.58
C TYR A 3 22.01 57.68 -2.33
N CYS A 4 21.10 56.94 -1.68
CA CYS A 4 21.33 55.60 -1.10
C CYS A 4 19.94 55.05 -0.68
N SER A 5 19.18 54.38 -1.55
CA SER A 5 19.35 52.97 -1.93
C SER A 5 19.88 52.11 -0.80
N SER A 6 19.00 51.44 -0.03
CA SER A 6 19.31 50.22 0.76
C SER A 6 18.12 49.60 1.52
N ASN A 7 16.94 50.22 1.58
CA ASN A 7 15.85 49.66 2.43
C ASN A 7 15.00 48.57 1.78
N GLU A 8 15.05 48.39 0.46
CA GLU A 8 14.25 47.36 -0.23
C GLU A 8 14.83 45.95 -0.03
N GLY A 9 16.16 45.81 -0.03
CA GLY A 9 16.82 44.51 0.17
C GLY A 9 16.64 43.94 1.58
N ASN A 10 16.59 44.81 2.59
CA ASN A 10 16.38 44.41 3.99
C ASN A 10 14.92 44.04 4.25
N PHE A 11 13.96 44.75 3.62
CA PHE A 11 12.54 44.43 3.70
C PHE A 11 12.20 43.11 2.97
N PHE A 12 12.86 42.84 1.83
CA PHE A 12 12.69 41.60 1.06
C PHE A 12 13.26 40.37 1.78
N LEU A 13 14.40 40.51 2.48
CA LEU A 13 14.96 39.45 3.31
C LEU A 13 14.10 39.18 4.56
N GLN A 14 13.50 40.23 5.13
CA GLN A 14 12.61 40.12 6.29
C GLN A 14 11.25 39.52 5.93
N SER A 15 10.69 39.83 4.76
CA SER A 15 9.48 39.20 4.22
C SER A 15 9.71 37.74 3.84
N HIS A 16 10.84 37.41 3.20
CA HIS A 16 11.22 36.02 2.90
C HIS A 16 11.45 35.19 4.17
N SER A 17 12.06 35.77 5.22
CA SER A 17 12.21 35.16 6.54
C SER A 17 10.87 34.91 7.25
N MET A 18 9.92 35.86 7.16
CA MET A 18 8.55 35.68 7.66
C MET A 18 7.76 34.62 6.89
N MET A 19 7.98 34.54 5.57
CA MET A 19 7.38 33.51 4.72
C MET A 19 7.93 32.11 5.02
N LEU A 20 9.24 31.99 5.26
CA LEU A 20 9.88 30.76 5.75
C LEU A 20 9.37 30.37 7.15
N LYS A 21 9.09 31.34 8.03
CA LYS A 21 8.43 31.10 9.32
C LYS A 21 6.99 30.63 9.14
N CYS A 22 6.20 31.19 8.23
CA CYS A 22 4.86 30.67 7.87
C CYS A 22 4.93 29.23 7.32
N LYS A 23 5.91 28.93 6.44
CA LYS A 23 6.16 27.58 5.92
C LYS A 23 6.51 26.57 7.03
N ARG A 24 7.05 27.01 8.17
CA ARG A 24 7.40 26.16 9.33
C ARG A 24 6.24 25.87 10.28
N ILE A 25 5.15 26.62 10.16
CA ILE A 25 4.00 26.52 11.07
C ILE A 25 3.04 25.44 10.56
N ASN A 26 3.47 24.18 10.66
CA ASN A 26 2.58 23.03 10.52
C ASN A 26 1.74 22.89 11.81
N GLY A 27 0.72 23.75 12.00
CA GLY A 27 -0.23 23.55 13.09
C GLY A 27 -0.92 24.78 13.69
N VAL A 28 -0.56 26.02 13.33
CA VAL A 28 -1.35 27.19 13.75
C VAL A 28 -2.52 27.35 12.79
N SER A 29 -3.73 27.48 13.32
CA SER A 29 -4.92 27.75 12.51
C SER A 29 -4.69 29.00 11.65
N GLY A 30 -4.82 28.90 10.31
CA GLY A 30 -4.64 30.05 9.41
C GLY A 30 -5.49 31.27 9.78
N LYS A 31 -6.58 31.06 10.53
CA LYS A 31 -7.45 32.09 11.10
C LYS A 31 -6.70 33.07 12.03
N SER A 32 -5.78 32.61 12.88
CA SER A 32 -5.10 33.48 13.85
C SER A 32 -3.99 34.34 13.24
N VAL A 33 -3.38 33.88 12.14
CA VAL A 33 -2.37 34.64 11.39
C VAL A 33 -3.05 35.70 10.52
N SER A 34 -4.18 35.34 9.90
CA SER A 34 -4.93 36.22 8.99
C SER A 34 -5.51 37.48 9.64
N SER A 35 -5.75 37.44 10.95
CA SER A 35 -6.30 38.55 11.74
C SER A 35 -5.25 39.57 12.21
N THR A 36 -3.95 39.27 12.06
CA THR A 36 -2.88 40.16 12.53
C THR A 36 -2.70 41.37 11.61
N GLU A 37 -2.40 42.52 12.20
CA GLU A 37 -2.17 43.74 11.43
C GLU A 37 -0.94 43.64 10.50
N GLY A 38 0.07 42.88 10.94
CA GLY A 38 1.24 42.54 10.10
C GLY A 38 0.87 41.74 8.86
N TRP A 39 -0.08 40.80 8.95
CA TRP A 39 -0.56 40.05 7.79
C TRP A 39 -1.33 40.93 6.81
N LYS A 40 -2.22 41.81 7.30
CA LYS A 40 -2.96 42.76 6.44
C LYS A 40 -2.02 43.69 5.69
N LEU A 41 -1.01 44.22 6.37
CA LEU A 41 -0.02 45.11 5.77
C LEU A 41 0.83 44.35 4.73
N MET A 42 1.23 43.12 5.03
CA MET A 42 1.97 42.26 4.12
C MET A 42 1.18 41.95 2.85
N LYS A 43 -0.12 41.66 2.95
CA LYS A 43 -0.98 41.43 1.78
C LYS A 43 -1.15 42.67 0.91
N ARG A 44 -1.18 43.86 1.52
CA ARG A 44 -1.29 45.13 0.78
C ARG A 44 -0.02 45.43 -0.02
N ILE A 45 1.15 45.13 0.54
CA ILE A 45 2.45 45.39 -0.10
C ILE A 45 2.79 44.27 -1.10
N TYR A 46 2.46 43.02 -0.79
CA TYR A 46 2.79 41.83 -1.58
C TYR A 46 1.57 40.90 -1.73
N PRO A 47 0.66 41.20 -2.67
CA PRO A 47 -0.57 40.42 -2.84
C PRO A 47 -0.32 38.95 -3.25
N TYR A 48 0.83 38.66 -3.87
CA TYR A 48 1.20 37.29 -4.27
C TYR A 48 1.57 36.38 -3.09
N ILE A 49 1.88 36.93 -1.89
CA ILE A 49 2.28 36.12 -0.73
C ILE A 49 1.14 35.23 -0.23
N GLU A 50 -0.12 35.70 -0.30
CA GLU A 50 -1.28 34.89 0.06
C GLU A 50 -1.44 33.70 -0.90
N GLN A 51 -1.26 33.96 -2.20
CA GLN A 51 -1.27 32.92 -3.22
C GLN A 51 -0.12 31.91 -3.01
N GLU A 52 1.12 32.37 -2.83
CA GLU A 52 2.27 31.49 -2.60
C GLU A 52 2.09 30.63 -1.33
N LEU A 53 1.54 31.21 -0.26
CA LEU A 53 1.28 30.46 0.97
C LEU A 53 0.23 29.36 0.72
N VAL A 54 -0.88 29.69 0.04
CA VAL A 54 -1.93 28.71 -0.30
C VAL A 54 -1.37 27.60 -1.17
N GLU A 55 -0.62 27.93 -2.22
CA GLU A 55 0.04 26.95 -3.10
C GLU A 55 0.97 26.04 -2.30
N SER A 56 1.79 26.61 -1.40
CA SER A 56 2.70 25.81 -0.57
C SER A 56 1.98 24.84 0.38
N VAL A 57 0.82 25.23 0.93
CA VAL A 57 0.00 24.36 1.79
C VAL A 57 -0.66 23.26 0.97
N VAL A 58 -1.23 23.58 -0.20
CA VAL A 58 -1.84 22.61 -1.11
C VAL A 58 -0.80 21.58 -1.58
N GLU A 59 0.40 22.04 -1.94
CA GLU A 59 1.50 21.14 -2.30
C GLU A 59 1.92 20.24 -1.14
N ALA A 60 2.05 20.79 0.07
CA ALA A 60 2.44 20.03 1.25
C ALA A 60 1.39 18.96 1.59
N ASP A 61 0.11 19.31 1.53
CA ASP A 61 -0.98 18.35 1.77
C ASP A 61 -1.06 17.30 0.66
N SER A 62 -0.91 17.69 -0.61
CA SER A 62 -0.83 16.77 -1.75
C SER A 62 0.33 15.77 -1.59
N LYS A 63 1.52 16.25 -1.19
CA LYS A 63 2.69 15.39 -0.90
C LYS A 63 2.41 14.46 0.28
N LYS A 64 1.72 14.93 1.32
CA LYS A 64 1.33 14.12 2.49
C LYS A 64 0.31 13.05 2.13
N GLN A 65 -0.73 13.40 1.37
CA GLN A 65 -1.74 12.49 0.87
C GLN A 65 -1.12 11.42 -0.04
N GLU A 66 -0.21 11.82 -0.94
CA GLU A 66 0.51 10.89 -1.80
C GLU A 66 1.34 9.88 -1.00
N ARG A 67 2.06 10.34 0.03
CA ARG A 67 2.81 9.45 0.93
C ARG A 67 1.88 8.46 1.64
N LYS A 68 0.74 8.91 2.15
CA LYS A 68 -0.28 8.03 2.77
C LYS A 68 -0.79 7.00 1.77
N ARG A 69 -1.14 7.41 0.55
CA ARG A 69 -1.60 6.52 -0.52
C ARG A 69 -0.56 5.43 -0.84
N LYS A 70 0.72 5.81 -0.97
CA LYS A 70 1.81 4.86 -1.21
C LYS A 70 2.01 3.87 -0.05
N ILE A 71 1.84 4.32 1.19
CA ILE A 71 1.92 3.44 2.37
C ILE A 71 0.78 2.43 2.37
N GLU A 72 -0.47 2.88 2.15
CA GLU A 72 -1.63 1.98 2.09
C GLU A 72 -1.55 1.01 0.92
N GLU A 73 -1.12 1.49 -0.26
CA GLU A 73 -0.87 0.63 -1.42
C GLU A 73 0.19 -0.43 -1.11
N LYS A 74 1.31 -0.06 -0.46
CA LYS A 74 2.34 -1.02 -0.05
C LYS A 74 1.81 -2.06 0.93
N LYS A 75 0.98 -1.67 1.90
CA LYS A 75 0.36 -2.60 2.86
C LYS A 75 -0.47 -3.68 2.15
N VAL A 76 -1.25 -3.30 1.14
CA VAL A 76 -2.06 -4.24 0.35
C VAL A 76 -1.16 -5.28 -0.33
N TYR A 77 -0.05 -4.85 -0.95
CA TYR A 77 0.86 -5.79 -1.60
C TYR A 77 1.63 -6.67 -0.62
N THR A 78 1.98 -6.16 0.57
CA THR A 78 2.58 -6.95 1.65
C THR A 78 1.60 -8.03 2.13
N GLN A 79 0.34 -7.68 2.40
CA GLN A 79 -0.67 -8.66 2.80
C GLN A 79 -0.90 -9.74 1.72
N LEU A 80 -0.88 -9.35 0.45
CA LEU A 80 -0.99 -10.30 -0.65
C LEU A 80 0.22 -11.25 -0.69
N TYR A 81 1.44 -10.75 -0.46
CA TYR A 81 2.64 -11.57 -0.36
C TYR A 81 2.55 -12.57 0.82
N GLU A 82 2.17 -12.10 2.01
CA GLU A 82 1.97 -12.96 3.19
C GLU A 82 0.92 -14.04 2.95
N ALA A 83 -0.15 -13.71 2.22
CA ALA A 83 -1.15 -14.69 1.80
C ALA A 83 -0.58 -15.74 0.83
N MET A 84 0.33 -15.36 -0.08
CA MET A 84 1.00 -16.32 -0.97
C MET A 84 1.91 -17.28 -0.18
N GLU A 85 2.67 -16.76 0.78
CA GLU A 85 3.53 -17.57 1.66
C GLU A 85 2.69 -18.52 2.52
N ALA A 86 1.61 -18.03 3.13
CA ALA A 86 0.69 -18.87 3.89
C ALA A 86 0.03 -19.95 3.01
N LEU A 87 -0.39 -19.60 1.79
CA LEU A 87 -0.96 -20.56 0.84
C LEU A 87 0.06 -21.67 0.50
N LEU A 88 1.31 -21.30 0.23
CA LEU A 88 2.39 -22.25 -0.01
C LEU A 88 2.60 -23.17 1.20
N HIS A 89 2.71 -22.60 2.39
CA HIS A 89 2.84 -23.35 3.64
C HIS A 89 1.70 -24.36 3.83
N ILE A 90 0.46 -23.92 3.66
CA ILE A 90 -0.73 -24.78 3.81
C ILE A 90 -0.71 -25.95 2.82
N CYS A 91 -0.37 -25.69 1.56
CA CYS A 91 -0.42 -26.70 0.49
C CYS A 91 0.81 -27.62 0.43
N LYS A 92 2.00 -27.11 0.79
CA LYS A 92 3.27 -27.84 0.67
C LYS A 92 3.70 -28.49 1.97
N ASP A 93 3.68 -27.73 3.07
CA ASP A 93 4.21 -28.17 4.36
C ASP A 93 3.10 -28.72 5.28
N GLY A 94 1.87 -28.27 5.05
CA GLY A 94 0.73 -28.53 5.92
C GLY A 94 0.73 -27.60 7.13
N CYS A 95 -0.38 -26.90 7.34
CA CYS A 95 -0.53 -26.02 8.49
C CYS A 95 -1.20 -26.75 9.66
N ARG A 96 -0.46 -26.92 10.77
CA ARG A 96 -0.98 -27.58 11.99
C ARG A 96 -2.15 -26.85 12.65
N THR A 97 -2.29 -25.55 12.37
CA THR A 97 -3.41 -24.72 12.89
C THR A 97 -4.67 -24.79 12.02
N ILE A 98 -4.57 -25.29 10.78
CA ILE A 98 -5.72 -25.46 9.88
C ILE A 98 -6.09 -26.94 9.86
N CYS A 99 -6.96 -27.34 10.79
CA CYS A 99 -7.39 -28.74 10.92
C CYS A 99 -8.63 -29.04 10.08
N PRO A 100 -8.75 -30.22 9.45
CA PRO A 100 -10.01 -30.68 8.89
C PRO A 100 -11.16 -30.49 9.90
N ARG A 101 -12.34 -30.11 9.38
CA ARG A 101 -13.48 -29.56 10.16
C ARG A 101 -13.91 -30.40 11.37
N ASP A 102 -13.53 -31.67 11.42
CA ASP A 102 -13.97 -32.67 12.41
C ASP A 102 -12.93 -33.00 13.50
N LYS A 103 -11.78 -32.30 13.55
CA LYS A 103 -10.74 -32.54 14.57
C LYS A 103 -10.31 -31.23 15.25
N MET A 104 -11.06 -30.80 16.26
CA MET A 104 -10.57 -29.75 17.18
C MET A 104 -9.46 -30.34 18.06
N LEU A 105 -8.22 -29.89 17.87
CA LEU A 105 -7.11 -30.26 18.75
C LEU A 105 -7.31 -29.55 20.11
N LYS A 106 -7.76 -30.30 21.11
CA LYS A 106 -7.64 -29.92 22.53
C LYS A 106 -6.17 -30.08 22.93
N GLY A 107 -5.45 -28.98 23.01
CA GLY A 107 -4.09 -28.95 23.56
C GLY A 107 -3.22 -27.89 22.92
N ASN A 108 -2.58 -27.08 23.77
CA ASN A 108 -1.59 -26.03 23.51
C ASN A 108 -1.40 -25.68 22.01
N GLN A 109 -2.21 -24.75 21.49
CA GLN A 109 -2.14 -24.32 20.10
C GLN A 109 -0.76 -23.70 19.83
N ILE A 110 0.14 -24.47 19.21
CA ILE A 110 1.37 -23.93 18.65
C ILE A 110 0.97 -22.91 17.59
N ALA A 111 1.29 -21.64 17.82
CA ALA A 111 1.01 -20.57 16.88
C ALA A 111 1.74 -20.85 15.54
N CYS A 112 1.05 -20.63 14.42
CA CYS A 112 1.68 -20.74 13.11
C CYS A 112 2.53 -19.48 12.84
N ASN A 113 3.76 -19.67 12.35
CA ASN A 113 4.67 -18.57 12.01
C ASN A 113 4.26 -17.79 10.75
N PHE A 114 3.24 -18.25 10.03
CA PHE A 114 2.71 -17.57 8.85
C PHE A 114 1.47 -16.75 9.24
N PRO A 115 1.58 -15.41 9.28
CA PRO A 115 0.55 -14.54 9.86
C PRO A 115 -0.80 -14.63 9.11
N ALA A 116 -0.76 -14.89 7.80
CA ALA A 116 -1.96 -14.99 6.98
C ALA A 116 -2.67 -16.36 7.07
N CYS A 117 -2.10 -17.39 7.72
CA CYS A 117 -2.74 -18.71 7.82
C CYS A 117 -4.13 -18.65 8.46
N LYS A 118 -4.29 -17.90 9.55
CA LYS A 118 -5.58 -17.73 10.21
C LYS A 118 -6.60 -17.02 9.32
N GLY A 119 -6.15 -16.04 8.54
CA GLY A 119 -7.00 -15.33 7.57
C GLY A 119 -7.46 -16.21 6.40
N LEU A 120 -6.63 -17.19 6.00
CA LEU A 120 -6.95 -18.11 4.90
C LEU A 120 -7.76 -19.34 5.33
N GLU A 121 -7.75 -19.70 6.62
CA GLU A 121 -8.41 -20.89 7.17
C GLU A 121 -9.85 -21.07 6.68
N ALA A 122 -10.69 -20.04 6.82
CA ALA A 122 -12.09 -20.10 6.39
C ALA A 122 -12.22 -20.31 4.87
N LEU A 123 -11.35 -19.69 4.07
CA LEU A 123 -11.33 -19.87 2.61
C LEU A 123 -10.91 -21.29 2.25
N VAL A 124 -9.89 -21.85 2.93
CA VAL A 124 -9.41 -23.22 2.71
C VAL A 124 -10.50 -24.23 3.05
N HIS A 125 -11.13 -24.13 4.22
CA HIS A 125 -12.23 -25.01 4.61
C HIS A 125 -13.43 -24.88 3.69
N HIS A 126 -13.79 -23.66 3.32
CA HIS A 126 -14.88 -23.47 2.39
C HIS A 126 -14.56 -24.11 1.03
N PHE A 127 -13.38 -23.81 0.49
CA PHE A 127 -12.97 -24.29 -0.82
C PHE A 127 -12.85 -25.81 -0.87
N SER A 128 -12.48 -26.49 0.23
CA SER A 128 -12.39 -27.95 0.29
C SER A 128 -13.74 -28.67 0.40
N GLY A 129 -14.80 -27.98 0.82
CA GLY A 129 -16.14 -28.57 1.01
C GLY A 129 -17.23 -28.03 0.07
N CYS A 130 -17.00 -26.90 -0.60
CA CYS A 130 -18.01 -26.25 -1.43
C CYS A 130 -18.29 -27.06 -2.71
N LYS A 131 -19.56 -27.17 -3.12
CA LYS A 131 -19.96 -27.88 -4.35
C LYS A 131 -19.95 -27.01 -5.61
N THR A 132 -19.85 -25.69 -5.47
CA THR A 132 -19.92 -24.71 -6.57
C THR A 132 -18.55 -24.08 -6.88
N ARG A 133 -17.50 -24.88 -7.09
CA ARG A 133 -16.09 -24.43 -7.25
C ARG A 133 -15.72 -24.04 -8.69
N VAL A 134 -16.46 -23.18 -9.37
CA VAL A 134 -16.26 -22.89 -10.81
C VAL A 134 -16.86 -21.51 -11.20
N PRO A 135 -16.68 -21.00 -12.44
CA PRO A 135 -17.22 -19.71 -12.86
C PRO A 135 -18.73 -19.61 -12.58
N GLY A 136 -19.14 -18.54 -11.87
CA GLY A 136 -20.48 -18.38 -11.30
C GLY A 136 -20.59 -18.76 -9.81
N GLY A 137 -19.55 -19.37 -9.23
CA GLY A 137 -19.52 -19.82 -7.84
C GLY A 137 -19.64 -18.72 -6.78
N CYS A 138 -19.71 -19.14 -5.52
CA CYS A 138 -19.89 -18.25 -4.37
C CYS A 138 -18.68 -17.32 -4.14
N GLY A 139 -18.86 -16.28 -3.31
CA GLY A 139 -17.82 -15.28 -3.02
C GLY A 139 -16.53 -15.85 -2.43
N HIS A 140 -16.61 -16.85 -1.54
CA HIS A 140 -15.43 -17.48 -0.93
C HIS A 140 -14.61 -18.27 -1.95
N CYS A 141 -15.27 -19.06 -2.81
CA CYS A 141 -14.60 -19.75 -3.91
C CYS A 141 -13.96 -18.76 -4.88
N LYS A 142 -14.63 -17.66 -5.23
CA LYS A 142 -14.07 -16.63 -6.11
C LYS A 142 -12.76 -16.05 -5.55
N ARG A 143 -12.72 -15.72 -4.25
CA ARG A 143 -11.51 -15.23 -3.58
C ARG A 143 -10.39 -16.26 -3.58
N MET A 144 -10.70 -17.53 -3.26
CA MET A 144 -9.69 -18.59 -3.31
C MET A 144 -9.15 -18.79 -4.73
N TRP A 145 -10.03 -18.81 -5.75
CA TRP A 145 -9.64 -18.87 -7.15
C TRP A 145 -8.67 -17.76 -7.54
N GLN A 146 -8.92 -16.51 -7.11
CA GLN A 146 -8.01 -15.39 -7.35
C GLN A 146 -6.65 -15.61 -6.71
N LEU A 147 -6.57 -16.14 -5.49
CA LEU A 147 -5.29 -16.45 -4.82
C LEU A 147 -4.51 -17.52 -5.57
N LEU A 148 -5.17 -18.60 -6.00
CA LEU A 148 -4.55 -19.67 -6.80
C LEU A 148 -4.08 -19.14 -8.17
N GLU A 149 -4.87 -18.26 -8.77
CA GLU A 149 -4.55 -17.60 -10.03
C GLU A 149 -3.31 -16.69 -9.92
N ILE A 150 -3.22 -15.89 -8.85
CA ILE A 150 -2.05 -15.05 -8.56
C ILE A 150 -0.82 -15.94 -8.33
N HIS A 151 -0.95 -16.97 -7.49
CA HIS A 151 0.13 -17.92 -7.23
C HIS A 151 0.70 -18.49 -8.53
N SER A 152 -0.15 -18.97 -9.45
CA SER A 152 0.29 -19.58 -10.70
C SER A 152 1.17 -18.68 -11.58
N ARG A 153 0.98 -17.35 -11.49
CA ARG A 153 1.76 -16.34 -12.21
C ARG A 153 3.11 -16.04 -11.57
N MET A 154 3.22 -16.25 -10.25
CA MET A 154 4.44 -16.05 -9.48
C MET A 154 5.28 -17.33 -9.37
N CYS A 155 4.64 -18.49 -9.57
CA CYS A 155 5.25 -19.79 -9.37
C CYS A 155 6.13 -20.20 -10.54
N ASN A 156 7.38 -20.55 -10.27
CA ASN A 156 8.31 -21.07 -11.28
C ASN A 156 8.29 -22.60 -11.40
N GLU A 157 7.70 -23.30 -10.43
CA GLU A 157 7.58 -24.77 -10.44
C GLU A 157 6.49 -25.22 -11.43
N ARG A 158 6.84 -26.00 -12.46
CA ARG A 158 5.87 -26.49 -13.47
C ARG A 158 5.04 -27.67 -12.97
N ASP A 159 5.69 -28.80 -12.69
CA ASP A 159 4.98 -30.05 -12.37
C ASP A 159 5.09 -30.47 -10.90
N SER A 160 6.03 -29.90 -10.15
CA SER A 160 6.25 -30.21 -8.72
C SER A 160 5.35 -29.41 -7.77
N CYS A 161 4.69 -28.36 -8.28
CA CYS A 161 3.97 -27.42 -7.44
C CYS A 161 2.81 -28.10 -6.70
N LYS A 162 2.80 -27.99 -5.37
CA LYS A 162 1.76 -28.59 -4.51
C LYS A 162 0.50 -27.74 -4.38
N VAL A 163 0.50 -26.51 -4.91
CA VAL A 163 -0.68 -25.62 -4.85
C VAL A 163 -1.74 -26.10 -5.85
N PRO A 164 -3.00 -26.31 -5.41
CA PRO A 164 -4.04 -26.82 -6.28
C PRO A 164 -4.32 -25.87 -7.44
N LEU A 165 -4.66 -26.42 -8.61
CA LEU A 165 -4.98 -25.67 -9.84
C LEU A 165 -3.83 -24.81 -10.40
N CYS A 166 -2.63 -24.80 -9.80
CA CYS A 166 -1.50 -24.02 -10.28
C CYS A 166 -1.19 -24.31 -11.76
N ARG A 167 -1.05 -25.59 -12.12
CA ARG A 167 -0.84 -26.03 -13.51
C ARG A 167 -1.98 -25.61 -14.44
N HIS A 168 -3.23 -25.82 -14.02
CA HIS A 168 -4.41 -25.44 -14.80
C HIS A 168 -4.42 -23.93 -15.14
N PHE A 169 -4.09 -23.08 -14.18
CA PHE A 169 -3.99 -21.64 -14.45
C PHE A 169 -2.81 -21.30 -15.36
N LYS A 170 -1.65 -21.96 -15.21
CA LYS A 170 -0.49 -21.76 -16.10
C LYS A 170 -0.84 -22.04 -17.56
N GLU A 171 -1.54 -23.14 -17.81
CA GLU A 171 -2.04 -23.50 -19.15
C GLU A 171 -3.01 -22.43 -19.67
N LYS A 172 -3.93 -21.95 -18.83
CA LYS A 172 -4.87 -20.88 -19.19
C LYS A 172 -4.19 -19.53 -19.47
N ILE A 173 -3.12 -19.19 -18.75
CA ILE A 173 -2.37 -17.95 -18.91
C ILE A 173 -1.69 -17.89 -20.29
N GLN A 174 -1.20 -19.03 -20.80
CA GLN A 174 -0.59 -19.09 -22.13
C GLN A 174 -1.56 -18.67 -23.26
N GLN A 175 -2.86 -18.74 -23.00
CA GLN A 175 -3.92 -18.38 -23.94
C GLN A 175 -4.46 -16.94 -23.74
N GLN A 176 -3.91 -16.16 -22.79
CA GLN A 176 -4.39 -14.80 -22.50
C GLN A 176 -3.83 -13.74 -23.46
N CYS A 177 -4.53 -12.59 -23.53
CA CYS A 177 -4.09 -11.46 -24.35
C CYS A 177 -2.89 -10.71 -23.73
N LYS A 178 -2.09 -10.05 -24.59
CA LYS A 178 -0.89 -9.28 -24.17
C LYS A 178 -1.17 -8.16 -23.16
N LYS A 179 -2.37 -7.56 -23.20
CA LYS A 179 -2.76 -6.48 -22.26
C LYS A 179 -2.92 -7.02 -20.84
N ASP A 180 -3.59 -8.16 -20.70
CA ASP A 180 -3.74 -8.82 -19.39
C ASP A 180 -2.39 -9.25 -18.85
N GLU A 181 -1.53 -9.82 -19.69
CA GLU A 181 -0.17 -10.22 -19.32
C GLU A 181 0.62 -9.05 -18.71
N THR A 182 0.53 -7.85 -19.30
CA THR A 182 1.23 -6.65 -18.81
C THR A 182 0.70 -6.21 -17.44
N LYS A 183 -0.62 -6.19 -17.27
CA LYS A 183 -1.26 -5.86 -15.98
C LYS A 183 -0.84 -6.85 -14.88
N TRP A 184 -0.77 -8.13 -15.22
CA TRP A 184 -0.34 -9.18 -14.31
C TRP A 184 1.14 -9.08 -13.95
N LYS A 185 2.02 -8.80 -14.92
CA LYS A 185 3.44 -8.54 -14.66
C LYS A 185 3.63 -7.38 -13.69
N LEU A 186 2.88 -6.30 -13.86
CA LEU A 186 2.92 -5.17 -12.93
C LEU A 186 2.49 -5.57 -11.51
N LEU A 187 1.40 -6.34 -11.37
CA LEU A 187 0.95 -6.83 -10.07
C LEU A 187 2.03 -7.68 -9.38
N VAL A 188 2.58 -8.66 -10.09
CA VAL A 188 3.62 -9.56 -9.56
C VAL A 188 4.84 -8.76 -9.11
N ASN A 189 5.30 -7.81 -9.92
CA ASN A 189 6.43 -6.95 -9.58
C ASN A 189 6.17 -6.13 -8.30
N LYS A 190 4.96 -5.59 -8.12
CA LYS A 190 4.60 -4.85 -6.90
C LYS A 190 4.56 -5.74 -5.65
N VAL A 191 4.06 -6.97 -5.77
CA VAL A 191 4.05 -7.95 -4.67
C VAL A 191 5.47 -8.34 -4.27
N ILE A 192 6.34 -8.64 -5.24
CA ILE A 192 7.75 -8.97 -4.98
C ILE A 192 8.52 -7.75 -4.41
N ALA A 193 8.25 -6.55 -4.90
CA ALA A 193 8.87 -5.33 -4.37
C ALA A 193 8.45 -5.04 -2.90
N ALA A 194 7.19 -5.32 -2.56
CA ALA A 194 6.69 -5.16 -1.20
C ALA A 194 7.43 -6.06 -0.20
N LYS A 195 7.73 -7.31 -0.60
CA LYS A 195 8.58 -8.25 0.16
C LYS A 195 9.96 -7.66 0.48
N ASN A 196 10.70 -7.19 -0.52
CA ASN A 196 12.07 -6.70 -0.33
C ASN A 196 12.11 -5.45 0.56
N GLY A 197 11.06 -4.64 0.49
CA GLY A 197 10.89 -3.50 1.38
C GLY A 197 10.68 -3.89 2.85
N SER A 198 10.00 -5.00 3.16
CA SER A 198 9.79 -5.47 4.55
C SER A 198 11.08 -5.98 5.21
N TYR A 199 11.96 -6.69 4.48
CA TYR A 199 13.25 -7.14 5.03
C TYR A 199 14.17 -5.95 5.38
N LEU A 200 14.15 -4.88 4.58
CA LEU A 200 14.96 -3.67 4.86
C LEU A 200 14.50 -2.89 6.11
N PHE A 201 13.25 -3.06 6.56
CA PHE A 201 12.77 -2.48 7.83
C PHE A 201 12.95 -3.43 9.03
N SER A 202 13.07 -4.74 8.81
CA SER A 202 13.27 -5.73 9.88
C SER A 202 14.74 -5.94 10.26
N SER A 203 15.68 -5.36 9.50
CA SER A 203 17.14 -5.43 9.74
C SER A 203 17.73 -4.12 10.30
N ARG A 204 16.92 -3.31 11.00
CA ARG A 204 17.37 -2.12 11.73
C ARG A 204 17.01 -2.20 13.19
#